data_AF-Q2S3A0-F1
#
_entry.id   AF-Q2S3A0-F1
#
_cell.length_a   1.000
_cell.length_b   1.000
_cell.length_c   1.000
_cell.angle_alpha   90.00
_cell.angle_beta   90.00
_cell.angle_gamma   90.00
#
_symmetry.space_group_name_H-M   'P 1'
#
loop_
_entity.id
_entity.type
_entity.pdbx_description
1 polymer ?
#
loop_
_entity_poly.entity_id
_entity_poly.type
_entity_poly.pdbx_seq_one_letter_code
_entity_poly.pdbx_strand_id
1 'polypeptide(L)'
;MSDFEEPETTDELHEALSTVYHDLNNPLSIISGNAQFLLELSREEELDDQFASSAQDIQEASQRMAESLQRLTRLRDALEDQEEA
;
A
#
# COMPACT_ATOMS: atom_id res chain seq x y z
N MET A 1 5.71 -17.89 -3.03
CA MET A 1 4.33 -17.98 -2.51
C MET A 1 4.50 -18.44 -1.08
N SER A 2 4.19 -17.59 -0.10
CA SER A 2 4.10 -18.05 1.28
C SER A 2 2.91 -18.99 1.34
N ASP A 3 3.09 -20.18 1.89
CA ASP A 3 1.96 -21.01 2.29
C ASP A 3 1.14 -20.16 3.26
N PHE A 4 -0.06 -19.75 2.82
CA PHE A 4 -0.97 -18.97 3.65
C PHE A 4 -1.66 -19.98 4.57
N GLU A 5 -1.06 -20.25 5.72
CA GLU A 5 -1.77 -20.94 6.79
C GLU A 5 -2.91 -20.04 7.25
N GLU A 6 -4.12 -20.61 7.29
CA GLU A 6 -5.32 -19.89 7.70
C GLU A 6 -5.19 -19.66 9.22
N PRO A 7 -5.16 -18.40 9.70
CA PRO A 7 -4.97 -18.12 11.12
C PRO A 7 -6.13 -18.70 11.93
N GLU A 8 -5.82 -19.43 13.00
CA GLU A 8 -6.81 -20.12 13.85
C GLU A 8 -7.22 -19.28 15.06
N THR A 9 -6.42 -18.24 15.39
CA THR A 9 -6.66 -17.33 16.52
C THR A 9 -6.69 -15.86 16.08
N THR A 10 -7.33 -15.00 16.89
CA THR A 10 -7.31 -13.55 16.67
C THR A 10 -5.86 -13.02 16.66
N ASP A 11 -5.00 -13.49 17.57
CA ASP A 11 -3.60 -13.07 17.64
C ASP A 11 -2.82 -13.42 16.35
N GLU A 12 -2.99 -14.63 15.82
CA GLU A 12 -2.38 -15.05 14.55
C GLU A 12 -2.90 -14.25 13.37
N LEU A 13 -4.20 -13.92 13.35
CA LEU A 13 -4.78 -13.05 12.32
C LEU A 13 -4.17 -11.64 12.40
N HIS A 14 -3.92 -11.12 13.60
CA HIS A 14 -3.29 -9.82 13.82
C HIS A 14 -1.84 -9.78 13.33
N GLU A 15 -1.07 -10.84 13.60
CA GLU A 15 0.30 -10.99 13.12
C GLU A 15 0.35 -11.11 11.60
N ALA A 16 -0.54 -11.92 11.01
CA ALA A 16 -0.65 -12.07 9.56
C ALA A 16 -1.02 -10.75 8.88
N LEU A 17 -1.99 -10.00 9.42
CA LEU A 17 -2.39 -8.69 8.90
C LEU A 17 -1.29 -7.64 9.02
N SER A 18 -0.56 -7.62 10.13
CA SER A 18 0.57 -6.71 10.32
C SER A 18 1.70 -7.03 9.34
N THR A 19 1.96 -8.31 9.09
CA THR A 19 2.92 -8.77 8.08
C THR A 19 2.52 -8.30 6.69
N VAL A 20 1.27 -8.56 6.27
CA VAL A 20 0.75 -8.10 4.97
C VAL A 20 0.81 -6.57 4.86
N TYR A 21 0.50 -5.84 5.93
CA TYR A 21 0.62 -4.39 5.97
C TYR A 21 2.06 -3.95 5.68
N HIS A 22 3.04 -4.48 6.40
CA HIS A 22 4.45 -4.13 6.20
C HIS A 22 4.95 -4.54 4.81
N ASP A 23 4.60 -5.75 4.36
CA ASP A 23 4.99 -6.31 3.07
C ASP A 23 4.45 -5.50 1.88
N LEU A 24 3.29 -4.86 2.02
CA LEU A 24 2.70 -4.02 0.98
C LEU A 24 3.11 -2.54 1.11
N ASN A 25 3.23 -2.02 2.33
CA ASN A 25 3.51 -0.60 2.53
C ASN A 25 4.92 -0.20 2.04
N ASN A 26 5.91 -1.08 2.22
CA ASN A 26 7.27 -0.84 1.73
C ASN A 26 7.37 -0.75 0.19
N PRO A 27 6.91 -1.74 -0.61
CA PRO A 27 6.93 -1.63 -2.07
C PRO A 27 6.03 -0.51 -2.58
N LEU A 28 4.89 -0.21 -1.95
CA LEU A 28 4.05 0.94 -2.33
C LEU A 28 4.79 2.27 -2.16
N SER A 29 5.55 2.42 -1.07
CA SER A 29 6.39 3.61 -0.85
C SER A 29 7.46 3.76 -1.94
N ILE A 30 8.09 2.65 -2.35
CA ILE A 30 9.07 2.64 -3.44
C ILE A 30 8.42 3.00 -4.78
N ILE A 31 7.26 2.41 -5.10
CA ILE A 31 6.52 2.67 -6.34
C ILE A 31 6.10 4.14 -6.41
N SER A 32 5.57 4.69 -5.32
CA SER A 32 5.16 6.09 -5.25
C SER A 32 6.35 7.05 -5.43
N GLY A 33 7.48 6.77 -4.77
CA GLY A 33 8.71 7.54 -4.93
C GLY A 33 9.26 7.48 -6.36
N ASN A 34 9.26 6.31 -6.99
CA ASN A 34 9.66 6.15 -8.38
C ASN A 34 8.72 6.90 -9.34
N ALA A 35 7.41 6.84 -9.11
CA ALA A 35 6.44 7.57 -9.92
C ALA A 35 6.62 9.10 -9.81
N GLN A 36 6.88 9.60 -8.60
CA GLN A 36 7.24 11.00 -8.38
C GLN A 36 8.53 11.37 -9.13
N PHE A 37 9.57 10.55 -9.04
CA PHE A 37 10.81 10.77 -9.77
C PHE A 37 10.58 10.83 -11.30
N LEU A 38 9.77 9.91 -11.84
CA LEU A 38 9.43 9.91 -13.28
C LEU A 38 8.67 11.17 -13.70
N LEU A 39 7.81 11.73 -12.83
CA LEU A 39 7.13 13.01 -13.07
C LEU A 39 8.08 14.20 -13.03
N GLU A 40 9.10 14.17 -12.18
CA GLU A 40 10.13 15.20 -12.14
C GLU A 40 11.02 15.12 -13.39
N LEU A 41 11.44 13.91 -13.76
CA LEU A 41 12.22 13.63 -14.96
C LEU A 41 11.47 14.03 -16.24
N SER A 42 10.17 13.76 -16.32
CA SER A 42 9.37 14.14 -17.49
C SER A 42 9.31 15.64 -17.71
N ARG A 43 9.33 16.43 -16.62
CA ARG A 43 9.36 17.89 -16.68
C ARG A 43 10.74 18.42 -17.06
N GLU A 44 11.81 17.82 -16.53
CA GLU A 44 13.19 18.24 -16.79
C GLU A 44 13.63 17.94 -18.22
N GLU A 45 13.29 16.76 -18.73
CA GLU A 45 13.67 16.29 -20.07
C GLU A 45 12.63 16.63 -21.16
N GLU A 46 11.59 17.40 -20.81
CA GLU A 46 10.48 17.76 -21.70
C GLU A 46 9.87 16.54 -22.41
N LEU A 47 9.67 15.44 -21.67
CA LEU A 47 9.04 14.23 -22.19
C LEU A 47 7.58 14.48 -22.52
N ASP A 48 7.02 13.64 -23.38
CA ASP A 48 5.65 13.80 -23.86
C ASP A 48 4.60 13.63 -22.74
N ASP A 49 3.42 14.21 -22.99
CA ASP A 49 2.29 14.20 -22.06
C ASP A 49 1.81 12.78 -21.72
N GLN A 50 1.99 11.80 -22.61
CA GLN A 50 1.59 10.42 -22.38
C GLN A 50 2.48 9.76 -21.33
N PHE A 51 3.78 10.03 -21.37
CA PHE A 51 4.71 9.58 -20.33
C PHE A 51 4.36 10.21 -18.97
N ALA A 52 4.15 11.53 -18.92
CA ALA A 52 3.79 12.22 -17.69
C ALA A 52 2.46 11.71 -17.09
N SER A 53 1.44 11.51 -17.94
CA SER A 53 0.16 10.93 -17.53
C SER A 53 0.33 9.52 -16.95
N SER A 54 1.17 8.68 -17.58
CA SER A 54 1.40 7.32 -17.11
C SER A 54 2.08 7.29 -15.73
N ALA A 55 3.06 8.17 -15.50
CA ALA A 55 3.70 8.30 -14.20
C ALA A 55 2.73 8.82 -13.12
N GLN A 56 1.86 9.76 -13.48
CA GLN A 56 0.81 10.24 -12.57
C GLN A 56 -0.19 9.13 -12.20
N ASP A 57 -0.63 8.33 -13.17
CA ASP A 57 -1.54 7.21 -12.93
C ASP A 57 -0.94 6.19 -11.95
N ILE A 58 0.36 5.88 -12.09
CA ILE A 58 1.07 4.98 -11.16
C ILE A 58 1.11 5.59 -9.75
N GLN A 59 1.42 6.89 -9.64
CA GLN A 59 1.45 7.58 -8.36
C GLN A 59 0.07 7.53 -7.68
N GLU A 60 -1.00 7.89 -8.40
CA GLU A 60 -2.36 7.86 -7.88
C GLU A 60 -2.80 6.45 -7.48
N ALA A 61 -2.49 5.44 -8.29
CA ALA A 61 -2.81 4.05 -7.98
C ALA A 61 -2.10 3.59 -6.70
N SER A 62 -0.81 3.88 -6.56
CA SER A 62 -0.03 3.54 -5.37
C SER A 62 -0.58 4.20 -4.10
N GLN A 63 -1.00 5.47 -4.21
CA GLN A 63 -1.61 6.22 -3.11
C GLN A 63 -2.96 5.61 -2.69
N ARG A 64 -3.83 5.28 -3.64
CA ARG A 64 -5.13 4.64 -3.37
C ARG A 64 -4.97 3.27 -2.70
N MET A 65 -3.95 2.51 -3.10
CA MET A 65 -3.61 1.23 -2.46
C MET A 65 -3.12 1.43 -1.02
N ALA A 66 -2.26 2.41 -0.76
CA ALA A 66 -1.78 2.73 0.58
C ALA A 66 -2.93 3.16 1.51
N GLU A 67 -3.85 3.98 1.03
CA GLU A 67 -5.05 4.40 1.78
C GLU A 67 -5.97 3.22 2.10
N SER A 68 -6.17 2.32 1.13
CA SER A 68 -6.97 1.11 1.34
C SER A 68 -6.35 0.19 2.39
N LEU A 69 -5.02 0.06 2.37
CA LEU A 69 -4.26 -0.72 3.34
C LEU A 69 -4.33 -0.10 4.75
N GLN A 70 -4.20 1.22 4.88
CA GLN A 70 -4.42 1.92 6.15
C GLN A 70 -5.84 1.75 6.68
N ARG A 71 -6.84 1.78 5.80
CA ARG A 71 -8.23 1.54 6.19
C ARG A 71 -8.43 0.12 6.72
N LEU A 72 -7.75 -0.86 6.14
CA LEU A 72 -7.78 -2.25 6.61
C LEU A 72 -7.21 -2.37 8.03
N THR A 73 -6.07 -1.72 8.32
CA THR A 73 -5.50 -1.68 9.67
C THR A 73 -6.46 -1.06 10.69
N ARG A 74 -7.12 0.06 10.35
CA ARG A 74 -8.10 0.71 11.23
C ARG A 74 -9.33 -0.16 11.49
N LEU A 75 -9.80 -0.90 10.48
CA LEU A 75 -10.93 -1.80 10.64
C LEU A 75 -10.57 -2.97 11.56
N ARG A 76 -9.33 -3.47 11.48
CA ARG A 76 -8.80 -4.45 12.44
C ARG A 76 -8.75 -3.88 13.87
N ASP A 77 -8.17 -2.69 14.06
CA ASP A 77 -8.12 -2.06 15.39
C ASP A 77 -9.49 -1.93 16.03
N ALA A 78 -10.49 -1.55 15.23
CA ALA A 78 -11.86 -1.42 15.70
C ALA A 78 -12.53 -2.76 16.05
N LEU A 79 -12.05 -3.89 15.53
CA LEU A 79 -12.54 -5.22 15.92
C LEU A 79 -11.96 -5.64 17.28
N GLU A 80 -10.69 -5.34 17.53
CA GLU A 80 -10.00 -5.61 18.80
C GLU A 80 -10.67 -4.87 19.97
N ASP A 81 -10.92 -3.57 19.79
CA ASP A 81 -11.63 -2.74 20.77
C ASP A 81 -13.04 -3.27 21.11
N GLN A 82 -13.66 -4.07 20.22
CA GLN A 82 -14.98 -4.67 20.45
C GLN A 82 -14.92 -6.05 21.12
N GLU A 83 -13.84 -6.81 20.98
CA GLU A 83 -13.66 -8.10 21.66
C GLU A 83 -13.23 -7.92 23.13
N GLU A 84 -12.56 -6.82 23.46
CA GLU A 84 -12.12 -6.48 24.83
C GLU A 84 -13.18 -5.77 25.69
N ALA A 85 -14.33 -5.39 25.12
CA ALA A 85 -15.40 -4.60 25.75
C ALA A 85 -16.58 -5.45 26.26
#